data_AF-A0A9P3ZSN7-F1
#
_entry.id   AF-A0A9P3ZSN7-F1
#
_cell.length_a   1.000
_cell.length_b   1.000
_cell.length_c   1.000
_cell.angle_alpha   90.00
_cell.angle_beta   90.00
_cell.angle_gamma   90.00
#
_symmetry.space_group_name_H-M   'P 1'
#
loop_
_entity.id
_entity.type
_entity.pdbx_description
1 polymer ?
#
loop_
_entity_poly.entity_id
_entity_poly.type
_entity_poly.pdbx_seq_one_letter_code
_entity_poly.pdbx_strand_id
1 'polypeptide(L)'
;MNSSIKLLDCTLRDGGYINNWDFGFQVICNVIRKMVEAEVDYVEVGFLRNCEYSKDKTLFNNISQLKTVLPKKHGKTKFVAMALHNLYDINKLEENDGTIDAIRVTFHDYDIDEGLEFISKAMTKGYKVFCNPINIMGYSDAELLILLEKINKVHPYAFSIVDTFGSMMENDLLRIYSLVEHNLDKAIKIGLHLHENLGLSYSLAQRFIGMKSSERECVIDASLCGMGRVPGNLNIELMMDYMNRFQGGYYNLSPVYDAINDYIEDLKSIEAWGYSTAYALSAKYNLHRNYSEYLLSKGKLRAKDINFILASIAESKKAAYDKDYIEQLYQKYQNVSVDDSKSKDAVKERLQGKEILVLGPGSSLITQRAIICQYIEENHPFIISVNFVGSDFCSDLAFFTSRRRYDQYRDELMTNLLVISSNLTNDVVDPFAIVDYYNLACDESGLYDNSMIMLLRLLSFIEIRDVTVAGFDGFDKSKPNYAYEKHYKDNKHTEDENCTISNYIEKFSSKMRIHFLTKTKYKR
;
A
#
# COMPACT_ATOMS: atom_id res chain seq x y z
N MET A 1 -36.89 -17.70 -13.32
CA MET A 1 -36.29 -18.54 -12.25
C MET A 1 -35.56 -17.57 -11.33
N ASN A 2 -35.81 -17.57 -10.02
CA ASN A 2 -35.03 -16.73 -9.12
C ASN A 2 -33.58 -17.24 -9.13
N SER A 3 -32.62 -16.35 -9.42
CA SER A 3 -31.20 -16.69 -9.36
C SER A 3 -30.83 -17.22 -7.98
N SER A 4 -30.09 -18.33 -7.93
CA SER A 4 -29.55 -18.90 -6.67
C SER A 4 -28.37 -18.10 -6.12
N ILE A 5 -28.02 -16.99 -6.78
CA ILE A 5 -26.94 -16.07 -6.38
C ILE A 5 -27.57 -14.76 -5.92
N LYS A 6 -27.04 -14.26 -4.81
CA LYS A 6 -27.45 -13.02 -4.16
C LYS A 6 -26.24 -12.10 -4.03
N LEU A 7 -26.47 -10.78 -4.11
CA LEU A 7 -25.42 -9.79 -3.93
C LEU A 7 -25.51 -9.13 -2.56
N LEU A 8 -24.36 -8.91 -1.94
CA LEU A 8 -24.21 -8.24 -0.66
C LEU A 8 -23.33 -7.00 -0.83
N ASP A 9 -23.88 -5.83 -0.57
CA ASP A 9 -23.12 -4.58 -0.48
C ASP A 9 -22.38 -4.50 0.85
N CYS A 10 -21.05 -4.35 0.82
CA CYS A 10 -20.21 -4.20 1.99
C CYS A 10 -19.53 -2.82 2.08
N THR A 11 -20.02 -1.83 1.33
CA THR A 11 -19.44 -0.47 1.25
C THR A 11 -19.29 0.16 2.64
N LEU A 12 -20.33 0.11 3.47
CA LEU A 12 -20.36 0.76 4.78
C LEU A 12 -19.61 0.00 5.89
N ARG A 13 -19.18 -1.24 5.62
CA ARG A 13 -18.41 -2.07 6.56
C ARG A 13 -16.95 -2.18 6.15
N ASP A 14 -16.67 -2.69 4.96
CA ASP A 14 -15.31 -2.86 4.47
C ASP A 14 -14.72 -1.54 3.98
N GLY A 15 -15.51 -0.72 3.28
CA GLY A 15 -15.09 0.62 2.87
C GLY A 15 -14.74 1.52 4.07
N GLY A 16 -15.27 1.22 5.25
CA GLY A 16 -14.92 1.91 6.49
C GLY A 16 -13.44 1.81 6.89
N TYR A 17 -12.67 0.84 6.35
CA TYR A 17 -11.22 0.82 6.55
C TYR A 17 -10.49 2.03 5.93
N ILE A 18 -11.11 2.70 4.96
CA ILE A 18 -10.53 3.85 4.25
C ILE A 18 -10.66 5.14 5.07
N ASN A 19 -11.81 5.36 5.70
CA ASN A 19 -12.16 6.60 6.40
C ASN A 19 -12.43 6.39 7.91
N ASN A 20 -11.92 5.29 8.49
CA ASN A 20 -12.15 4.93 9.89
C ASN A 20 -13.65 4.87 10.27
N TRP A 21 -14.46 4.32 9.35
CA TRP A 21 -15.91 4.17 9.41
C TRP A 21 -16.68 5.49 9.55
N ASP A 22 -16.03 6.65 9.36
CA ASP A 22 -16.61 7.98 9.53
C ASP A 22 -17.14 8.51 8.19
N PHE A 23 -18.36 8.08 7.85
CA PHE A 23 -19.04 8.48 6.61
C PHE A 23 -19.90 9.73 6.78
N GLY A 24 -20.30 10.06 8.02
CA GLY A 24 -21.31 11.07 8.30
C GLY A 24 -22.73 10.50 8.23
N PHE A 25 -23.57 10.86 9.21
CA PHE A 25 -24.90 10.26 9.40
C PHE A 25 -25.79 10.31 8.16
N GLN A 26 -25.79 11.44 7.44
CA GLN A 26 -26.60 11.60 6.23
C GLN A 26 -26.12 10.73 5.08
N VAL A 27 -24.80 10.62 4.89
CA VAL A 27 -24.20 9.76 3.86
C VAL A 27 -24.55 8.31 4.13
N ILE A 28 -24.41 7.84 5.37
CA ILE A 28 -24.79 6.48 5.78
C ILE A 28 -26.24 6.20 5.40
N CYS A 29 -27.18 7.06 5.83
CA CYS A 29 -28.60 6.89 5.55
C CYS A 29 -28.91 6.90 4.05
N ASN A 30 -28.23 7.75 3.28
CA ASN A 30 -28.47 7.91 1.85
C ASN A 30 -27.89 6.75 1.04
N VAL A 31 -26.69 6.28 1.35
CA VAL A 31 -26.08 5.08 0.73
C VAL A 31 -26.99 3.87 0.96
N ILE A 32 -27.43 3.60 2.21
CA ILE A 32 -28.34 2.49 2.50
C ILE A 32 -29.63 2.61 1.68
N ARG A 33 -30.22 3.82 1.60
CA ARG A 33 -31.45 4.05 0.83
C ARG A 33 -31.24 3.80 -0.66
N LYS A 34 -30.16 4.29 -1.25
CA LYS A 34 -29.82 4.06 -2.66
C LYS A 34 -29.62 2.58 -2.96
N MET A 35 -28.99 1.83 -2.05
CA MET A 35 -28.83 0.38 -2.20
C MET A 35 -30.17 -0.38 -2.09
N VAL A 36 -31.09 0.07 -1.22
CA VAL A 36 -32.47 -0.44 -1.18
C VAL A 36 -33.22 -0.13 -2.49
N GLU A 37 -33.11 1.09 -3.02
CA GLU A 37 -33.70 1.50 -4.30
C GLU A 37 -33.12 0.74 -5.50
N ALA A 38 -31.87 0.27 -5.37
CA ALA A 38 -31.20 -0.60 -6.32
C ALA A 38 -31.70 -2.06 -6.30
N GLU A 39 -32.55 -2.41 -5.34
CA GLU A 39 -33.01 -3.77 -5.06
C GLU A 39 -31.87 -4.77 -4.78
N VAL A 40 -30.77 -4.31 -4.16
CA VAL A 40 -29.70 -5.22 -3.71
C VAL A 40 -30.25 -6.22 -2.69
N ASP A 41 -29.77 -7.46 -2.69
CA ASP A 41 -30.31 -8.49 -1.81
C ASP A 41 -29.92 -8.27 -0.34
N TYR A 42 -28.66 -7.87 -0.08
CA TYR A 42 -28.15 -7.59 1.26
C TYR A 42 -27.35 -6.27 1.30
N VAL A 43 -27.51 -5.50 2.39
CA VAL A 43 -26.66 -4.36 2.71
C VAL A 43 -26.02 -4.59 4.08
N GLU A 44 -24.69 -4.61 4.12
CA GLU A 44 -23.90 -4.70 5.34
C GLU A 44 -23.67 -3.29 5.91
N VAL A 45 -24.36 -3.00 7.00
CA VAL A 45 -24.57 -1.64 7.51
C VAL A 45 -23.37 -1.13 8.32
N GLY A 46 -22.47 -2.03 8.76
CA GLY A 46 -21.28 -1.69 9.53
C GLY A 46 -20.84 -2.80 10.48
N PHE A 47 -20.07 -2.41 11.50
CA PHE A 47 -19.63 -3.32 12.57
C PHE A 47 -20.45 -3.17 13.85
N LEU A 48 -20.69 -4.30 14.50
CA LEU A 48 -20.92 -4.37 15.94
C LEU A 48 -19.56 -4.36 16.64
N ARG A 49 -19.32 -3.34 17.47
CA ARG A 49 -18.03 -3.14 18.14
C ARG A 49 -18.18 -2.48 19.51
N ASN A 50 -17.33 -2.88 20.45
CA ASN A 50 -17.18 -2.17 21.72
C ASN A 50 -16.41 -0.86 21.48
N CYS A 51 -17.11 0.27 21.41
CA CYS A 51 -16.48 1.58 21.17
C CYS A 51 -17.32 2.74 21.71
N GLU A 52 -16.74 3.94 21.72
CA GLU A 52 -17.52 5.17 21.83
C GLU A 52 -18.41 5.31 20.60
N TYR A 53 -19.72 5.50 20.84
CA TYR A 53 -20.70 5.58 19.76
C TYR A 53 -20.72 6.98 19.15
N SER A 54 -20.71 7.05 17.82
CA SER A 54 -21.03 8.24 17.05
C SER A 54 -22.03 7.89 15.96
N LYS A 55 -23.07 8.71 15.80
CA LYS A 55 -24.06 8.56 14.71
C LYS A 55 -23.45 8.73 13.32
N ASP A 56 -22.29 9.39 13.25
CA ASP A 56 -21.58 9.65 11.99
C ASP A 56 -20.70 8.47 11.56
N LYS A 57 -20.62 7.43 12.40
CA LYS A 57 -19.85 6.22 12.16
C LYS A 57 -20.71 4.98 11.99
N THR A 58 -20.26 4.06 11.15
CA THR A 58 -20.87 2.73 10.97
C THR A 58 -20.33 1.70 11.99
N LEU A 59 -20.17 2.15 13.24
CA LEU A 59 -19.74 1.35 14.39
C LEU A 59 -20.81 1.42 15.47
N PHE A 60 -21.41 0.29 15.80
CA PHE A 60 -22.58 0.20 16.68
C PHE A 60 -22.28 -0.71 17.87
N ASN A 61 -22.69 -0.29 19.08
CA ASN A 61 -22.59 -1.14 20.27
C ASN A 61 -23.74 -2.17 20.34
N ASN A 62 -24.87 -1.90 19.70
CA ASN A 62 -26.07 -2.74 19.72
C ASN A 62 -26.97 -2.44 18.49
N ILE A 63 -28.03 -3.23 18.32
CA ILE A 63 -28.95 -3.11 17.18
C ILE A 63 -29.81 -1.85 17.30
N SER A 64 -30.17 -1.45 18.52
CA SER A 64 -30.88 -0.19 18.79
C SER A 64 -30.17 1.03 18.17
N GLN A 65 -28.84 1.12 18.24
CA GLN A 65 -28.07 2.19 17.59
C GLN A 65 -28.11 2.07 16.06
N LEU A 66 -27.89 0.87 15.53
CA LEU A 66 -27.91 0.60 14.08
C LEU A 66 -29.28 0.94 13.45
N LYS A 67 -30.37 0.66 14.16
CA LYS A 67 -31.75 0.96 13.74
C LYS A 67 -31.96 2.41 13.32
N THR A 68 -31.18 3.34 13.88
CA THR A 68 -31.33 4.78 13.63
C THR A 68 -30.93 5.21 12.22
N VAL A 69 -30.12 4.41 11.51
CA VAL A 69 -29.69 4.70 10.13
C VAL A 69 -30.49 3.94 9.07
N LEU A 70 -31.36 3.01 9.48
CA LEU A 70 -32.11 2.17 8.55
C LEU A 70 -33.37 2.88 8.02
N PRO A 71 -33.71 2.69 6.74
CA PRO A 71 -34.96 3.19 6.18
C PRO A 71 -36.15 2.35 6.68
N LYS A 72 -37.31 3.01 6.86
CA LYS A 72 -38.57 2.33 7.24
C LYS A 72 -39.08 1.36 6.18
N LYS A 73 -38.79 1.62 4.91
CA LYS A 73 -39.16 0.77 3.78
C LYS A 73 -37.88 0.24 3.14
N HIS A 74 -37.74 -1.07 3.06
CA HIS A 74 -36.56 -1.73 2.50
C HIS A 74 -36.91 -2.86 1.50
N GLY A 75 -38.20 -3.05 1.20
CA GLY A 75 -38.63 -4.01 0.19
C GLY A 75 -38.15 -5.43 0.49
N LYS A 76 -37.38 -6.00 -0.45
CA LYS A 76 -36.76 -7.34 -0.30
C LYS A 76 -35.32 -7.29 0.21
N THR A 77 -34.73 -6.11 0.30
CA THR A 77 -33.36 -5.92 0.77
C THR A 77 -33.29 -6.26 2.25
N LYS A 78 -32.27 -7.05 2.58
CA LYS A 78 -31.98 -7.52 3.93
C LYS A 78 -30.82 -6.72 4.52
N PHE A 79 -30.87 -6.45 5.82
CA PHE A 79 -29.79 -5.76 6.51
C PHE A 79 -28.93 -6.73 7.29
N VAL A 80 -27.61 -6.56 7.21
CA VAL A 80 -26.66 -7.38 7.95
C VAL A 80 -25.62 -6.51 8.64
N ALA A 81 -25.02 -7.01 9.71
CA ALA A 81 -23.93 -6.36 10.43
C ALA A 81 -22.82 -7.36 10.71
N MET A 82 -21.57 -6.90 10.78
CA MET A 82 -20.43 -7.77 11.09
C MET A 82 -19.97 -7.62 12.54
N ALA A 83 -19.58 -8.71 13.18
CA ALA A 83 -18.92 -8.72 14.48
C ALA A 83 -17.62 -9.54 14.38
N LEU A 84 -16.53 -9.01 14.95
CA LEU A 84 -15.32 -9.79 15.21
C LEU A 84 -15.42 -10.31 16.64
N HIS A 85 -15.36 -11.63 16.82
CA HIS A 85 -15.67 -12.30 18.08
C HIS A 85 -14.87 -11.75 19.29
N ASN A 86 -13.64 -11.27 19.08
CA ASN A 86 -12.77 -10.73 20.12
C ASN A 86 -12.83 -9.20 20.31
N LEU A 87 -13.57 -8.46 19.46
CA LEU A 87 -13.74 -7.00 19.58
C LEU A 87 -15.16 -6.56 19.93
N TYR A 88 -16.08 -7.51 20.07
CA TYR A 88 -17.47 -7.26 20.43
C TYR A 88 -17.92 -8.18 21.57
N ASP A 89 -18.59 -7.60 22.56
CA ASP A 89 -19.18 -8.37 23.65
C ASP A 89 -20.56 -8.86 23.21
N ILE A 90 -20.67 -10.17 22.97
CA ILE A 90 -21.92 -10.83 22.55
C ILE A 90 -23.09 -10.58 23.52
N ASN A 91 -22.83 -10.24 24.78
CA ASN A 91 -23.89 -9.93 25.74
C ASN A 91 -24.57 -8.58 25.47
N LYS A 92 -23.93 -7.69 24.72
CA LYS A 92 -24.54 -6.44 24.24
C LYS A 92 -25.47 -6.64 23.05
N LEU A 93 -25.42 -7.81 22.41
CA LEU A 93 -26.34 -8.15 21.35
C LEU A 93 -27.73 -8.41 21.93
N GLU A 94 -28.69 -7.60 21.50
CA GLU A 94 -30.10 -7.73 21.87
C GLU A 94 -30.70 -9.02 21.29
N GLU A 95 -31.89 -9.42 21.74
CA GLU A 95 -32.65 -10.47 21.04
C GLU A 95 -33.07 -9.95 19.66
N ASN A 96 -33.12 -10.83 18.64
CA ASN A 96 -33.47 -10.42 17.29
C ASN A 96 -34.93 -9.95 17.21
N ASP A 97 -35.13 -8.63 17.09
CA ASP A 97 -36.43 -7.98 16.90
C ASP A 97 -36.84 -7.85 15.43
N GLY A 98 -36.03 -8.38 14.50
CA GLY A 98 -36.23 -8.26 13.05
C GLY A 98 -35.69 -6.97 12.44
N THR A 99 -34.99 -6.12 13.20
CA THR A 99 -34.37 -4.90 12.65
C THR A 99 -33.28 -5.23 11.62
N ILE A 100 -32.51 -6.30 11.83
CA ILE A 100 -31.56 -6.83 10.85
C ILE A 100 -31.80 -8.33 10.65
N ASP A 101 -31.48 -8.84 9.47
CA ASP A 101 -31.74 -10.22 9.07
C ASP A 101 -30.68 -11.19 9.56
N ALA A 102 -29.41 -10.75 9.60
CA ALA A 102 -28.29 -11.61 9.92
C ALA A 102 -27.09 -10.87 10.51
N ILE A 103 -26.27 -11.61 11.24
CA ILE A 103 -24.98 -11.17 11.73
C ILE A 103 -23.88 -11.97 11.04
N ARG A 104 -22.82 -11.29 10.62
CA ARG A 104 -21.64 -11.93 10.03
C ARG A 104 -20.57 -12.00 11.11
N VAL A 105 -20.14 -13.20 11.46
CA VAL A 105 -19.16 -13.42 12.52
C VAL A 105 -17.86 -13.84 11.88
N THR A 106 -16.82 -13.04 12.13
CA THR A 106 -15.48 -13.30 11.63
C THR A 106 -14.53 -13.66 12.77
N PHE A 107 -13.55 -14.51 12.49
CA PHE A 107 -12.55 -15.05 13.42
C PHE A 107 -11.32 -15.55 12.66
N HIS A 108 -10.20 -15.67 13.36
CA HIS A 108 -8.95 -16.20 12.82
C HIS A 108 -8.87 -17.73 12.97
N ASP A 109 -7.96 -18.34 12.21
CA ASP A 109 -7.65 -19.78 12.26
C ASP A 109 -7.22 -20.29 13.65
N TYR A 110 -6.60 -19.43 14.45
CA TYR A 110 -6.21 -19.77 15.83
C TYR A 110 -7.34 -19.59 16.87
N ASP A 111 -8.46 -18.95 16.51
CA ASP A 111 -9.60 -18.67 17.43
C ASP A 111 -10.92 -19.31 16.90
N ILE A 112 -10.83 -20.46 16.23
CA ILE A 112 -11.99 -21.10 15.59
C ILE A 112 -13.09 -21.45 16.60
N ASP A 113 -12.74 -22.05 17.74
CA ASP A 113 -13.74 -22.55 18.69
C ASP A 113 -14.48 -21.39 19.38
N GLU A 114 -13.78 -20.31 19.74
CA GLU A 114 -14.36 -19.07 20.25
C GLU A 114 -15.28 -18.41 19.22
N GLY A 115 -14.87 -18.40 17.94
CA GLY A 115 -15.68 -17.90 16.83
C GLY A 115 -16.98 -18.68 16.66
N LEU A 116 -16.92 -20.03 16.73
CA LEU A 116 -18.09 -20.90 16.62
C LEU A 116 -19.02 -20.80 17.83
N GLU A 117 -18.46 -20.61 19.04
CA GLU A 117 -19.25 -20.34 20.24
C GLU A 117 -20.00 -19.01 20.10
N PHE A 118 -19.34 -17.97 19.61
CA PHE A 118 -19.96 -16.67 19.33
C PHE A 118 -21.12 -16.82 18.32
N ILE A 119 -20.91 -17.58 17.22
CA ILE A 119 -21.95 -17.89 16.24
C ILE A 119 -23.16 -18.55 16.92
N SER A 120 -22.91 -19.57 17.74
CA SER A 120 -23.96 -20.32 18.44
C SER A 120 -24.77 -19.42 19.39
N LYS A 121 -24.12 -18.49 20.10
CA LYS A 121 -24.78 -17.50 20.94
C LYS A 121 -25.63 -16.53 20.13
N ALA A 122 -25.12 -16.01 19.01
CA ALA A 122 -25.89 -15.13 18.13
C ALA A 122 -27.11 -15.84 17.52
N MET A 123 -26.98 -17.13 17.16
CA MET A 123 -28.10 -17.95 16.69
C MET A 123 -29.15 -18.18 17.79
N THR A 124 -28.72 -18.39 19.03
CA THR A 124 -29.63 -18.55 20.19
C THR A 124 -30.48 -17.30 20.42
N LYS A 125 -29.93 -16.12 20.09
CA LYS A 125 -30.64 -14.82 20.09
C LYS A 125 -31.58 -14.61 18.91
N GLY A 126 -31.76 -15.62 18.05
CA GLY A 126 -32.67 -15.60 16.91
C GLY A 126 -32.11 -14.99 15.63
N TYR A 127 -30.81 -14.70 15.54
CA TYR A 127 -30.20 -14.19 14.31
C TYR A 127 -29.84 -15.32 13.35
N LYS A 128 -30.02 -15.08 12.05
CA LYS A 128 -29.26 -15.84 11.03
C LYS A 128 -27.80 -15.41 11.14
N VAL A 129 -26.89 -16.35 10.93
CA VAL A 129 -25.46 -16.06 11.06
C VAL A 129 -24.66 -16.50 9.85
N PHE A 130 -23.84 -15.60 9.31
CA PHE A 130 -22.80 -15.94 8.34
C PHE A 130 -21.51 -16.23 9.12
N CYS A 131 -20.88 -17.37 8.83
CA CYS A 131 -19.55 -17.71 9.30
C CYS A 131 -18.51 -17.21 8.29
N ASN A 132 -17.60 -16.36 8.74
CA ASN A 132 -16.62 -15.67 7.91
C ASN A 132 -15.19 -15.90 8.45
N PRO A 133 -14.61 -17.11 8.29
CA PRO A 133 -13.22 -17.35 8.68
C PRO A 133 -12.27 -16.46 7.87
N ILE A 134 -11.31 -15.85 8.55
CA ILE A 134 -10.29 -15.01 7.93
C ILE A 134 -9.22 -15.88 7.29
N ASN A 135 -8.68 -15.45 6.15
CA ASN A 135 -7.55 -16.06 5.47
C ASN A 135 -7.77 -17.54 5.11
N ILE A 136 -8.86 -17.84 4.39
CA ILE A 136 -9.18 -19.22 3.97
C ILE A 136 -8.04 -19.88 3.16
N MET A 137 -7.23 -19.06 2.47
CA MET A 137 -6.04 -19.48 1.73
C MET A 137 -4.92 -20.02 2.62
N GLY A 138 -4.92 -19.72 3.92
CA GLY A 138 -3.94 -20.22 4.88
C GLY A 138 -4.22 -21.65 5.37
N TYR A 139 -5.42 -22.18 5.15
CA TYR A 139 -5.80 -23.51 5.61
C TYR A 139 -5.29 -24.58 4.67
N SER A 140 -4.67 -25.62 5.22
CA SER A 140 -4.50 -26.88 4.51
C SER A 140 -5.86 -27.53 4.22
N ASP A 141 -5.90 -28.44 3.26
CA ASP A 141 -7.13 -29.18 2.93
C ASP A 141 -7.70 -29.91 4.17
N ALA A 142 -6.84 -30.49 5.00
CA ALA A 142 -7.25 -31.19 6.22
C ALA A 142 -7.87 -30.24 7.26
N GLU A 143 -7.26 -29.07 7.49
CA GLU A 143 -7.78 -28.06 8.41
C GLU A 143 -9.12 -27.50 7.92
N LEU A 144 -9.25 -27.26 6.62
CA LEU A 144 -10.51 -26.82 6.02
C LEU A 144 -11.62 -27.87 6.20
N LEU A 145 -11.33 -29.16 5.99
CA LEU A 145 -12.31 -30.23 6.19
C LEU A 145 -12.75 -30.33 7.66
N ILE A 146 -11.82 -30.24 8.61
CA ILE A 146 -12.12 -30.21 10.05
C ILE A 146 -13.01 -29.01 10.39
N LEU A 147 -12.70 -27.83 9.83
CA LEU A 147 -13.54 -26.65 10.00
C LEU A 147 -14.96 -26.89 9.46
N LEU A 148 -15.09 -27.44 8.25
CA LEU A 148 -16.41 -27.73 7.64
C LEU A 148 -17.22 -28.74 8.46
N GLU A 149 -16.59 -29.75 9.06
CA GLU A 149 -17.26 -30.66 9.99
C GLU A 149 -17.82 -29.93 11.22
N LYS A 150 -17.04 -29.01 11.81
CA LYS A 150 -17.52 -28.18 12.93
C LYS A 150 -18.66 -27.27 12.48
N ILE A 151 -18.56 -26.67 11.29
CA ILE A 151 -19.60 -25.80 10.71
C ILE A 151 -20.90 -26.56 10.48
N ASN A 152 -20.85 -27.79 9.95
CA ASN A 152 -22.05 -28.61 9.76
C ASN A 152 -22.76 -28.93 11.09
N LYS A 153 -22.02 -29.07 12.20
CA LYS A 153 -22.61 -29.27 13.54
C LYS A 153 -23.30 -28.00 14.06
N VAL A 154 -22.71 -26.83 13.83
CA VAL A 154 -23.29 -25.53 14.23
C VAL A 154 -24.46 -25.13 13.31
N HIS A 155 -24.37 -25.50 12.03
CA HIS A 155 -25.36 -25.27 10.98
C HIS A 155 -25.77 -23.78 10.82
N PRO A 156 -24.81 -22.86 10.58
CA PRO A 156 -25.10 -21.44 10.36
C PRO A 156 -25.90 -21.21 9.07
N TYR A 157 -26.38 -19.98 8.87
CA TYR A 157 -27.12 -19.61 7.66
C TYR A 157 -26.23 -19.63 6.40
N ALA A 158 -24.95 -19.26 6.55
CA ALA A 158 -23.98 -19.26 5.48
C ALA A 158 -22.56 -19.50 6.00
N PHE A 159 -21.69 -20.03 5.14
CA PHE A 159 -20.24 -20.11 5.31
C PHE A 159 -19.55 -19.38 4.16
N SER A 160 -18.63 -18.47 4.43
CA SER A 160 -18.01 -17.61 3.42
C SER A 160 -16.58 -18.05 3.10
N ILE A 161 -16.26 -18.14 1.80
CA ILE A 161 -14.90 -18.19 1.28
C ILE A 161 -14.38 -16.75 1.20
N VAL A 162 -13.33 -16.42 1.96
CA VAL A 162 -12.81 -15.05 2.09
C VAL A 162 -11.34 -14.98 1.66
N ASP A 163 -11.08 -14.32 0.53
CA ASP A 163 -9.73 -14.06 0.01
C ASP A 163 -9.09 -12.85 0.70
N THR A 164 -8.81 -12.95 2.00
CA THR A 164 -8.36 -11.83 2.84
C THR A 164 -7.10 -11.12 2.33
N PHE A 165 -6.18 -11.84 1.67
CA PHE A 165 -4.94 -11.25 1.16
C PHE A 165 -5.00 -10.88 -0.32
N GLY A 166 -6.14 -11.11 -0.99
CA GLY A 166 -6.31 -10.86 -2.42
C GLY A 166 -5.36 -11.69 -3.27
N SER A 167 -4.95 -12.87 -2.77
CA SER A 167 -3.92 -13.73 -3.35
C SER A 167 -4.49 -14.90 -4.15
N MET A 168 -5.81 -15.08 -4.11
CA MET A 168 -6.48 -16.20 -4.74
C MET A 168 -6.34 -16.15 -6.27
N MET A 169 -5.90 -17.26 -6.86
CA MET A 169 -5.94 -17.49 -8.31
C MET A 169 -7.11 -18.42 -8.66
N GLU A 170 -7.39 -18.57 -9.96
CA GLU A 170 -8.52 -19.39 -10.42
C GLU A 170 -8.47 -20.84 -9.91
N ASN A 171 -7.28 -21.47 -9.93
CA ASN A 171 -7.11 -22.84 -9.45
C ASN A 171 -7.32 -22.96 -7.94
N ASP A 172 -6.97 -21.92 -7.18
CA ASP A 172 -7.21 -21.89 -5.73
C ASP A 172 -8.70 -21.79 -5.42
N LEU A 173 -9.40 -20.90 -6.14
CA LEU A 173 -10.85 -20.78 -6.05
C LEU A 173 -11.53 -22.11 -6.38
N LEU A 174 -11.11 -22.79 -7.46
CA LEU A 174 -11.64 -24.09 -7.85
C LEU A 174 -11.40 -25.15 -6.76
N ARG A 175 -10.19 -25.23 -6.20
CA ARG A 175 -9.83 -26.16 -5.11
C ARG A 175 -10.71 -25.93 -3.89
N ILE A 176 -10.73 -24.69 -3.38
CA ILE A 176 -11.44 -24.34 -2.15
C ILE A 176 -12.95 -24.51 -2.34
N TYR A 177 -13.51 -24.02 -3.44
CA TYR A 177 -14.92 -24.23 -3.73
C TYR A 177 -15.28 -25.70 -3.81
N SER A 178 -14.47 -26.53 -4.46
CA SER A 178 -14.72 -27.97 -4.55
C SER A 178 -14.73 -28.62 -3.17
N LEU A 179 -13.79 -28.31 -2.29
CA LEU A 179 -13.76 -28.82 -0.92
C LEU A 179 -15.00 -28.37 -0.13
N VAL A 180 -15.36 -27.09 -0.21
CA VAL A 180 -16.53 -26.55 0.49
C VAL A 180 -17.83 -27.16 -0.05
N GLU A 181 -18.05 -27.17 -1.37
CA GLU A 181 -19.31 -27.63 -1.97
C GLU A 181 -19.61 -29.11 -1.69
N HIS A 182 -18.59 -29.96 -1.63
CA HIS A 182 -18.74 -31.40 -1.41
C HIS A 182 -18.91 -31.76 0.07
N ASN A 183 -18.35 -30.98 1.00
CA ASN A 183 -18.31 -31.33 2.41
C ASN A 183 -19.22 -30.45 3.29
N LEU A 184 -19.66 -29.29 2.82
CA LEU A 184 -20.61 -28.43 3.52
C LEU A 184 -22.05 -28.86 3.24
N ASP A 185 -22.87 -28.98 4.29
CA ASP A 185 -24.29 -29.31 4.20
C ASP A 185 -25.00 -28.42 3.17
N LYS A 186 -25.83 -29.00 2.28
CA LYS A 186 -26.53 -28.31 1.18
C LYS A 186 -27.43 -27.17 1.64
N ALA A 187 -27.93 -27.22 2.88
CA ALA A 187 -28.78 -26.18 3.46
C ALA A 187 -27.99 -24.92 3.88
N ILE A 188 -26.67 -25.02 4.04
CA ILE A 188 -25.80 -23.88 4.38
C ILE A 188 -25.41 -23.14 3.08
N LYS A 189 -25.61 -21.82 3.03
CA LYS A 189 -25.23 -21.02 1.86
C LYS A 189 -23.71 -20.88 1.76
N ILE A 190 -23.20 -20.70 0.53
CA ILE A 190 -21.79 -20.35 0.32
C ILE A 190 -21.66 -18.85 0.05
N GLY A 191 -20.95 -18.13 0.90
CA GLY A 191 -20.51 -16.76 0.68
C GLY A 191 -19.21 -16.69 -0.11
N LEU A 192 -19.00 -15.63 -0.88
CA LEU A 192 -17.73 -15.34 -1.55
C LEU A 192 -17.37 -13.87 -1.32
N HIS A 193 -16.19 -13.63 -0.75
CA HIS A 193 -15.63 -12.29 -0.55
C HIS A 193 -14.23 -12.22 -1.14
N LEU A 194 -14.04 -11.32 -2.11
CA LEU A 194 -12.81 -11.20 -2.90
C LEU A 194 -12.25 -9.79 -2.81
N HIS A 195 -10.92 -9.68 -2.75
CA HIS A 195 -10.19 -8.41 -2.76
C HIS A 195 -9.47 -8.17 -4.09
N GLU A 196 -9.16 -6.90 -4.37
CA GLU A 196 -8.68 -6.43 -5.68
C GLU A 196 -7.15 -6.48 -5.84
N ASN A 197 -6.41 -7.18 -4.97
CA ASN A 197 -4.95 -7.04 -4.90
C ASN A 197 -4.22 -7.43 -6.19
N LEU A 198 -4.74 -8.43 -6.90
CA LEU A 198 -4.20 -8.87 -8.18
C LEU A 198 -5.04 -8.41 -9.38
N GLY A 199 -6.08 -7.59 -9.15
CA GLY A 199 -6.99 -7.17 -10.23
C GLY A 199 -7.94 -8.28 -10.72
N LEU A 200 -8.21 -9.29 -9.89
CA LEU A 200 -8.87 -10.54 -10.31
C LEU A 200 -10.30 -10.72 -9.78
N SER A 201 -10.78 -9.89 -8.85
CA SER A 201 -12.02 -10.19 -8.12
C SER A 201 -13.23 -10.38 -9.04
N TYR A 202 -13.36 -9.55 -10.09
CA TYR A 202 -14.45 -9.64 -11.04
C TYR A 202 -14.41 -10.95 -11.86
N SER A 203 -13.23 -11.31 -12.35
CA SER A 203 -13.03 -12.56 -13.12
C SER A 203 -13.27 -13.81 -12.24
N LEU A 204 -12.82 -13.79 -10.99
CA LEU A 204 -13.02 -14.86 -10.03
C LEU A 204 -14.50 -15.00 -9.64
N ALA A 205 -15.22 -13.90 -9.45
CA ALA A 205 -16.66 -13.93 -9.20
C ALA A 205 -17.43 -14.54 -10.38
N GLN A 206 -17.10 -14.15 -11.62
CA GLN A 206 -17.69 -14.77 -12.82
C GLN A 206 -17.37 -16.27 -12.90
N ARG A 207 -16.13 -16.67 -12.59
CA ARG A 207 -15.74 -18.07 -12.56
C ARG A 207 -16.52 -18.86 -11.51
N PHE A 208 -16.66 -18.31 -10.30
CA PHE A 208 -17.45 -18.89 -9.23
C PHE A 208 -18.90 -19.12 -9.66
N ILE A 209 -19.53 -18.13 -10.29
CA ILE A 209 -20.88 -18.25 -10.84
C ILE A 209 -20.97 -19.37 -11.88
N GLY A 210 -19.97 -19.47 -12.77
CA GLY A 210 -19.94 -20.48 -13.82
C GLY A 210 -19.69 -21.90 -13.33
N MET A 211 -19.02 -22.09 -12.19
CA MET A 211 -18.70 -23.41 -11.64
C MET A 211 -19.62 -23.88 -10.51
N LYS A 212 -20.38 -22.96 -9.88
CA LYS A 212 -21.19 -23.32 -8.72
C LYS A 212 -22.29 -24.33 -9.05
N SER A 213 -22.58 -25.21 -8.09
CA SER A 213 -23.72 -26.13 -8.16
C SER A 213 -25.05 -25.37 -8.37
N SER A 214 -25.95 -25.92 -9.18
CA SER A 214 -27.27 -25.34 -9.43
C SER A 214 -28.18 -25.35 -8.20
N GLU A 215 -27.97 -26.30 -7.29
CA GLU A 215 -28.77 -26.46 -6.06
C GLU A 215 -28.26 -25.59 -4.91
N ARG A 216 -27.03 -25.07 -5.01
CA ARG A 216 -26.42 -24.27 -3.96
C ARG A 216 -26.87 -22.82 -4.05
N GLU A 217 -27.40 -22.31 -2.95
CA GLU A 217 -27.58 -20.87 -2.73
C GLU A 217 -26.25 -20.22 -2.36
N CYS A 218 -25.92 -19.11 -3.04
CA CYS A 218 -24.68 -18.37 -2.84
C CYS A 218 -24.91 -16.88 -2.62
N VAL A 219 -23.98 -16.25 -1.89
CA VAL A 219 -23.94 -14.81 -1.67
C VAL A 219 -22.57 -14.28 -2.10
N ILE A 220 -22.52 -13.27 -2.96
CA ILE A 220 -21.27 -12.64 -3.39
C ILE A 220 -21.22 -11.24 -2.80
N ASP A 221 -20.16 -10.97 -2.04
CA ASP A 221 -19.87 -9.66 -1.49
C ASP A 221 -19.24 -8.76 -2.56
N ALA A 222 -19.67 -7.50 -2.57
CA ALA A 222 -19.11 -6.45 -3.41
C ALA A 222 -19.35 -5.09 -2.76
N SER A 223 -18.77 -4.02 -3.28
CA SER A 223 -18.99 -2.66 -2.80
C SER A 223 -18.96 -1.62 -3.92
N LEU A 224 -19.54 -0.45 -3.66
CA LEU A 224 -19.60 0.66 -4.60
C LEU A 224 -18.19 1.09 -5.00
N CYS A 225 -17.90 1.07 -6.32
CA CYS A 225 -16.58 1.43 -6.86
C CYS A 225 -15.42 0.61 -6.23
N GLY A 226 -15.73 -0.60 -5.75
CA GLY A 226 -14.78 -1.48 -5.07
C GLY A 226 -14.27 -0.92 -3.74
N MET A 227 -15.01 0.01 -3.10
CA MET A 227 -14.61 0.63 -1.84
C MET A 227 -14.41 -0.42 -0.75
N GLY A 228 -13.21 -0.51 -0.22
CA GLY A 228 -12.84 -1.54 0.73
C GLY A 228 -11.41 -1.35 1.20
N ARG A 229 -10.97 -2.23 2.09
CA ARG A 229 -9.58 -2.30 2.52
C ARG A 229 -8.65 -2.26 1.31
N VAL A 230 -7.76 -1.26 1.23
CA VAL A 230 -6.86 -1.07 0.08
C VAL A 230 -6.15 -2.38 -0.25
N PRO A 231 -6.21 -2.84 -1.50
CA PRO A 231 -6.57 -2.11 -2.73
C PRO A 231 -8.07 -2.05 -3.11
N GLY A 232 -8.96 -2.70 -2.37
CA GLY A 232 -10.42 -2.64 -2.58
C GLY A 232 -11.06 -4.01 -2.68
N ASN A 233 -12.36 -4.02 -2.98
CA ASN A 233 -13.18 -5.21 -3.15
C ASN A 233 -13.70 -5.31 -4.59
N LEU A 234 -14.43 -6.39 -4.87
CA LEU A 234 -15.28 -6.50 -6.05
C LEU A 234 -16.23 -5.30 -6.19
N ASN A 235 -16.25 -4.69 -7.36
CA ASN A 235 -17.17 -3.60 -7.71
C ASN A 235 -18.62 -4.11 -7.85
N ILE A 236 -19.53 -3.62 -7.01
CA ILE A 236 -20.92 -4.11 -6.99
C ILE A 236 -21.71 -3.67 -8.22
N GLU A 237 -21.43 -2.49 -8.75
CA GLU A 237 -22.09 -1.99 -9.96
C GLU A 237 -21.80 -2.87 -11.18
N LEU A 238 -20.57 -3.39 -11.29
CA LEU A 238 -20.18 -4.32 -12.36
C LEU A 238 -20.82 -5.69 -12.17
N MET A 239 -20.93 -6.14 -10.91
CA MET A 239 -21.55 -7.42 -10.59
C MET A 239 -23.08 -7.37 -10.81
N MET A 240 -23.75 -6.29 -10.43
CA MET A 240 -25.17 -6.08 -10.70
C MET A 240 -25.49 -6.09 -12.20
N ASP A 241 -24.71 -5.37 -13.02
CA ASP A 241 -24.86 -5.38 -14.47
C ASP A 241 -24.64 -6.78 -15.06
N TYR A 242 -23.61 -7.51 -14.59
CA TYR A 242 -23.38 -8.89 -15.00
C TYR A 242 -24.56 -9.80 -14.64
N MET A 243 -25.09 -9.70 -13.42
CA MET A 243 -26.23 -10.50 -12.98
C MET A 243 -27.47 -10.21 -13.82
N ASN A 244 -27.73 -8.94 -14.16
CA ASN A 244 -28.85 -8.55 -15.02
C ASN A 244 -28.71 -9.14 -16.43
N ARG A 245 -27.51 -9.05 -17.03
CA ARG A 245 -27.27 -9.50 -18.40
C ARG A 245 -27.25 -11.02 -18.56
N PHE A 246 -26.65 -11.73 -17.59
CA PHE A 246 -26.29 -13.14 -17.78
C PHE A 246 -26.97 -14.10 -16.81
N GLN A 247 -27.51 -13.62 -15.69
CA GLN A 247 -28.11 -14.47 -14.64
C GLN A 247 -29.60 -14.16 -14.40
N GLY A 248 -30.22 -13.32 -15.24
CA GLY A 248 -31.64 -12.93 -15.12
C GLY A 248 -31.93 -12.10 -13.86
N GLY A 249 -30.96 -11.32 -13.39
CA GLY A 249 -31.14 -10.32 -12.34
C GLY A 249 -31.96 -9.11 -12.81
N TYR A 250 -32.43 -8.30 -11.87
CA TYR A 250 -33.21 -7.09 -12.12
C TYR A 250 -32.77 -5.91 -11.25
N TYR A 251 -31.50 -5.85 -10.88
CA TYR A 251 -30.96 -4.77 -10.06
C TYR A 251 -31.10 -3.43 -10.79
N ASN A 252 -31.48 -2.39 -10.07
CA ASN A 252 -31.59 -1.04 -10.62
C ASN A 252 -30.25 -0.30 -10.43
N LEU A 253 -29.54 -0.07 -11.53
CA LEU A 253 -28.21 0.56 -11.50
C LEU A 253 -28.25 2.08 -11.32
N SER A 254 -29.36 2.76 -11.62
CA SER A 254 -29.37 4.23 -11.56
C SER A 254 -29.12 4.77 -10.13
N PRO A 255 -29.79 4.26 -9.06
CA PRO A 255 -29.46 4.65 -7.69
C PRO A 255 -28.03 4.33 -7.27
N VAL A 256 -27.43 3.28 -7.84
CA VAL A 256 -26.06 2.85 -7.56
C VAL A 256 -25.06 3.88 -8.10
N TYR A 257 -25.24 4.30 -9.36
CA TYR A 257 -24.39 5.34 -9.95
C TYR A 257 -24.59 6.70 -9.29
N ASP A 258 -25.82 7.06 -8.89
CA ASP A 258 -26.05 8.25 -8.07
C ASP A 258 -25.27 8.17 -6.75
N ALA A 259 -25.33 7.04 -6.03
CA ALA A 259 -24.61 6.87 -4.78
C ALA A 259 -23.08 6.98 -4.96
N ILE A 260 -22.57 6.46 -6.08
CA ILE A 260 -21.16 6.57 -6.43
C ILE A 260 -20.78 8.04 -6.62
N ASN A 261 -21.47 8.75 -7.50
CA ASN A 261 -21.17 10.15 -7.83
C ASN A 261 -21.38 11.09 -6.64
N ASP A 262 -22.47 10.92 -5.89
CA ASP A 262 -22.85 11.86 -4.82
C ASP A 262 -22.01 11.69 -3.55
N TYR A 263 -21.42 10.52 -3.32
CA TYR A 263 -20.76 10.19 -2.05
C TYR A 263 -19.41 9.49 -2.18
N ILE A 264 -19.30 8.47 -3.04
CA ILE A 264 -18.12 7.60 -3.07
C ILE A 264 -16.96 8.24 -3.84
N GLU A 265 -17.22 8.98 -4.91
CA GLU A 265 -16.19 9.70 -5.67
C GLU A 265 -15.47 10.75 -4.81
N ASP A 266 -16.23 11.51 -4.01
CA ASP A 266 -15.68 12.48 -3.07
C ASP A 266 -14.75 11.80 -2.05
N LEU A 267 -15.19 10.70 -1.44
CA LEU A 267 -14.35 9.92 -0.51
C LEU A 267 -13.07 9.40 -1.19
N LYS A 268 -13.17 8.93 -2.44
CA LYS A 268 -12.04 8.45 -3.24
C LYS A 268 -11.03 9.55 -3.57
N SER A 269 -11.51 10.79 -3.71
CA SER A 269 -10.64 11.95 -3.96
C SER A 269 -9.81 12.34 -2.72
N ILE A 270 -10.32 12.07 -1.53
CA ILE A 270 -9.65 12.34 -0.24
C ILE A 270 -8.66 11.21 0.07
N GLU A 271 -9.14 9.97 0.07
CA GLU A 271 -8.35 8.78 0.34
C GLU A 271 -8.52 7.76 -0.79
N ALA A 272 -7.51 7.66 -1.65
CA ALA A 272 -7.59 6.80 -2.83
C ALA A 272 -7.43 5.31 -2.46
N TRP A 273 -8.31 4.47 -3.01
CA TRP A 273 -8.12 3.01 -3.10
C TRP A 273 -8.04 2.57 -4.56
N GLY A 274 -7.47 1.38 -4.75
CA GLY A 274 -7.24 0.77 -6.04
C GLY A 274 -5.92 0.02 -6.07
N TYR A 275 -5.60 -0.55 -7.24
CA TYR A 275 -4.39 -1.32 -7.45
C TYR A 275 -3.14 -0.57 -6.98
N SER A 276 -2.29 -1.26 -6.24
CA SER A 276 -0.98 -0.78 -5.84
C SER A 276 0.02 -1.92 -5.89
N THR A 277 1.17 -1.63 -6.48
CA THR A 277 2.25 -2.62 -6.71
C THR A 277 2.67 -3.28 -5.41
N ALA A 278 2.70 -2.56 -4.29
CA ALA A 278 3.12 -3.14 -3.00
C ALA A 278 2.12 -4.18 -2.47
N TYR A 279 0.82 -3.94 -2.62
CA TYR A 279 -0.20 -4.92 -2.21
C TYR A 279 -0.26 -6.11 -3.18
N ALA A 280 -0.06 -5.88 -4.48
CA ALA A 280 0.09 -6.96 -5.46
C ALA A 280 1.29 -7.86 -5.14
N LEU A 281 2.41 -7.28 -4.69
CA LEU A 281 3.58 -8.04 -4.22
C LEU A 281 3.29 -8.80 -2.93
N SER A 282 2.54 -8.22 -1.99
CA SER A 282 2.08 -8.93 -0.78
C SER A 282 1.22 -10.13 -1.14
N ALA A 283 0.26 -9.94 -2.04
CA ALA A 283 -0.65 -10.99 -2.51
C ALA A 283 0.11 -12.10 -3.25
N LYS A 284 1.07 -11.75 -4.11
CA LYS A 284 1.94 -12.72 -4.82
C LYS A 284 2.60 -13.73 -3.88
N TYR A 285 3.00 -13.30 -2.68
CA TYR A 285 3.65 -14.17 -1.69
C TYR A 285 2.70 -14.68 -0.60
N ASN A 286 1.40 -14.44 -0.72
CA ASN A 286 0.36 -14.77 0.27
C ASN A 286 0.67 -14.21 1.67
N LEU A 287 1.07 -12.93 1.72
CA LEU A 287 1.52 -12.27 2.94
C LEU A 287 0.44 -11.39 3.55
N HIS A 288 0.43 -11.33 4.88
CA HIS A 288 -0.36 -10.34 5.61
C HIS A 288 -0.02 -8.91 5.14
N ARG A 289 -1.03 -8.22 4.61
CA ARG A 289 -0.88 -6.91 3.95
C ARG A 289 -0.08 -5.85 4.73
N ASN A 290 -0.15 -5.85 6.06
CA ASN A 290 0.57 -4.88 6.90
C ASN A 290 2.10 -4.94 6.69
N TYR A 291 2.65 -6.04 6.17
CA TYR A 291 4.05 -6.07 5.73
C TYR A 291 4.31 -5.06 4.61
N SER A 292 3.45 -5.02 3.58
CA SER A 292 3.55 -4.05 2.50
C SER A 292 3.26 -2.62 2.96
N GLU A 293 2.27 -2.43 3.85
CA GLU A 293 1.97 -1.11 4.44
C GLU A 293 3.17 -0.56 5.22
N TYR A 294 3.82 -1.43 6.01
CA TYR A 294 5.02 -1.07 6.74
C TYR A 294 6.14 -0.58 5.83
N LEU A 295 6.44 -1.35 4.77
CA LEU A 295 7.50 -1.00 3.81
C LEU A 295 7.15 0.26 3.00
N LEU A 296 5.88 0.44 2.62
CA LEU A 296 5.40 1.68 1.99
C LEU A 296 5.58 2.89 2.91
N SER A 297 5.28 2.74 4.21
CA SER A 297 5.40 3.83 5.19
C SER A 297 6.84 4.34 5.36
N LYS A 298 7.86 3.55 4.98
CA LYS A 298 9.25 3.98 5.00
C LYS A 298 9.58 5.02 3.93
N GLY A 299 8.75 5.16 2.89
CA GLY A 299 8.85 6.19 1.85
C GLY A 299 10.05 6.12 0.91
N LYS A 300 11.08 5.32 1.22
CA LYS A 300 12.36 5.22 0.48
C LYS A 300 12.49 4.00 -0.43
N LEU A 301 11.58 3.02 -0.31
CA LEU A 301 11.67 1.75 -1.03
C LEU A 301 10.94 1.80 -2.38
N ARG A 302 11.55 1.25 -3.43
CA ARG A 302 10.88 0.97 -4.70
C ARG A 302 10.22 -0.41 -4.66
N ALA A 303 9.36 -0.67 -5.65
CA ALA A 303 8.69 -1.96 -5.80
C ALA A 303 9.68 -3.15 -5.82
N LYS A 304 10.85 -3.02 -6.46
CA LYS A 304 11.86 -4.11 -6.46
C LYS A 304 12.42 -4.40 -5.06
N ASP A 305 12.61 -3.35 -4.26
CA ASP A 305 13.16 -3.44 -2.91
C ASP A 305 12.12 -4.07 -1.98
N ILE A 306 10.88 -3.59 -2.07
CA ILE A 306 9.71 -4.18 -1.40
C ILE A 306 9.60 -5.65 -1.78
N ASN A 307 9.67 -5.99 -3.07
CA ASN A 307 9.60 -7.37 -3.54
C ASN A 307 10.71 -8.24 -2.95
N PHE A 308 11.95 -7.76 -2.90
CA PHE A 308 13.07 -8.51 -2.33
C PHE A 308 12.86 -8.79 -0.84
N ILE A 309 12.45 -7.77 -0.07
CA ILE A 309 12.19 -7.91 1.37
C ILE A 309 11.01 -8.88 1.60
N LEU A 310 9.89 -8.68 0.91
CA LEU A 310 8.70 -9.52 1.04
C LEU A 310 8.99 -10.98 0.64
N ALA A 311 9.77 -11.22 -0.42
CA ALA A 311 10.17 -12.57 -0.84
C ALA A 311 11.05 -13.29 0.20
N SER A 312 11.68 -12.56 1.11
CA SER A 312 12.55 -13.11 2.16
C SER A 312 11.81 -13.47 3.45
N ILE A 313 10.51 -13.18 3.55
CA ILE A 313 9.69 -13.51 4.72
C ILE A 313 9.53 -15.03 4.82
N ALA A 314 9.90 -15.58 5.98
CA ALA A 314 9.76 -17.01 6.27
C ALA A 314 8.29 -17.47 6.25
N GLU A 315 8.05 -18.72 5.87
CA GLU A 315 6.69 -19.30 5.76
C GLU A 315 5.88 -19.13 7.06
N SER A 316 6.50 -19.38 8.21
CA SER A 316 5.89 -19.26 9.53
C SER A 316 5.54 -17.82 9.94
N LYS A 317 5.96 -16.82 9.17
CA LYS A 317 5.71 -15.39 9.42
C LYS A 317 4.73 -14.78 8.40
N LYS A 318 4.18 -15.55 7.46
CA LYS A 318 3.32 -14.99 6.40
C LYS A 318 1.92 -14.59 6.87
N ALA A 319 1.29 -15.42 7.70
CA ALA A 319 -0.13 -15.31 8.05
C ALA A 319 -0.43 -14.15 9.01
N ALA A 320 0.42 -13.94 10.01
CA ALA A 320 0.26 -12.88 11.01
C ALA A 320 1.32 -11.80 10.83
N TYR A 321 0.92 -10.54 11.01
CA TYR A 321 1.86 -9.43 10.92
C TYR A 321 2.80 -9.36 12.12
N ASP A 322 4.10 -9.43 11.84
CA ASP A 322 5.18 -9.24 12.81
C ASP A 322 6.00 -8.00 12.46
N LYS A 323 5.79 -6.92 13.22
CA LYS A 323 6.42 -5.62 13.01
C LYS A 323 7.94 -5.65 13.24
N ASP A 324 8.39 -6.35 14.28
CA ASP A 324 9.81 -6.39 14.65
C ASP A 324 10.60 -7.20 13.62
N TYR A 325 10.01 -8.30 13.14
CA TYR A 325 10.61 -9.12 12.09
C TYR A 325 10.78 -8.37 10.76
N ILE A 326 9.77 -7.63 10.30
CA ILE A 326 9.89 -6.87 9.05
C ILE A 326 10.89 -5.71 9.16
N GLU A 327 11.00 -5.09 10.34
CA GLU A 327 12.01 -4.08 10.60
C GLU A 327 13.43 -4.67 10.53
N GLN A 328 13.65 -5.86 11.09
CA GLN A 328 14.94 -6.56 10.97
C GLN A 328 15.28 -6.89 9.51
N LEU A 329 14.32 -7.38 8.72
CA LEU A 329 14.55 -7.65 7.30
C LEU A 329 14.83 -6.37 6.51
N TYR A 330 14.13 -5.28 6.82
CA TYR A 330 14.38 -3.97 6.23
C TYR A 330 15.78 -3.45 6.58
N GLN A 331 16.19 -3.50 7.85
CA GLN A 331 17.53 -3.11 8.28
C GLN A 331 18.61 -3.97 7.63
N LYS A 332 18.40 -5.29 7.57
CA LYS A 332 19.31 -6.21 6.88
C LYS A 332 19.43 -5.88 5.39
N TYR A 333 18.31 -5.55 4.74
CA TYR A 333 18.31 -5.11 3.35
C TYR A 333 19.09 -3.81 3.14
N GLN A 334 19.02 -2.88 4.09
CA GLN A 334 19.78 -1.64 4.04
C GLN A 334 21.28 -1.83 4.33
N ASN A 335 21.62 -2.82 5.16
CA ASN A 335 22.99 -3.14 5.53
C ASN A 335 23.69 -4.00 4.46
N VAL A 336 23.75 -3.51 3.21
CA VAL A 336 24.73 -3.97 2.20
C VAL A 336 26.04 -3.23 2.47
N SER A 337 26.65 -3.49 3.64
CA SER A 337 27.91 -2.87 3.99
C SER A 337 29.03 -3.47 3.13
N VAL A 338 29.78 -2.63 2.44
CA VAL A 338 30.97 -3.03 1.69
C VAL A 338 32.21 -2.44 2.35
N ASP A 339 33.31 -3.18 2.38
CA ASP A 339 34.61 -2.59 2.73
C ASP A 339 35.06 -1.69 1.57
N ASP A 340 34.87 -0.39 1.75
CA ASP A 340 35.18 0.64 0.76
C ASP A 340 36.54 1.32 0.98
N SER A 341 37.41 0.76 1.83
CA SER A 341 38.70 1.36 2.17
C SER A 341 39.56 1.60 0.92
N LYS A 342 39.69 0.56 0.06
CA LYS A 342 40.43 0.66 -1.22
C LYS A 342 39.79 1.63 -2.21
N SER A 343 38.46 1.66 -2.25
CA SER A 343 37.71 2.59 -3.11
C SER A 343 37.95 4.04 -2.69
N LYS A 344 37.93 4.32 -1.38
CA LYS A 344 38.22 5.63 -0.81
C LYS A 344 39.65 6.06 -1.11
N ASP A 345 40.63 5.16 -0.97
CA ASP A 345 42.03 5.44 -1.30
C ASP A 345 42.20 5.78 -2.79
N ALA A 346 41.57 5.01 -3.69
CA ALA A 346 41.63 5.27 -5.13
C ALA A 346 41.00 6.63 -5.52
N VAL A 347 39.88 7.00 -4.89
CA VAL A 347 39.26 8.32 -5.08
C VAL A 347 40.15 9.42 -4.50
N LYS A 348 40.74 9.21 -3.32
CA LYS A 348 41.68 10.16 -2.68
C LYS A 348 42.87 10.45 -3.58
N GLU A 349 43.52 9.42 -4.13
CA GLU A 349 44.66 9.56 -5.04
C GLU A 349 44.31 10.38 -6.29
N ARG A 350 43.09 10.25 -6.83
CA ARG A 350 42.67 11.03 -8.01
C ARG A 350 42.36 12.49 -7.72
N LEU A 351 41.98 12.82 -6.49
CA LEU A 351 41.60 14.17 -6.07
C LEU A 351 42.75 14.92 -5.38
N GLN A 352 43.76 14.21 -4.88
CA GLN A 352 44.83 14.80 -4.09
C GLN A 352 45.59 15.89 -4.84
N GLY A 353 45.73 17.06 -4.20
CA GLY A 353 46.47 18.20 -4.75
C GLY A 353 45.75 18.96 -5.86
N LYS A 354 44.48 18.62 -6.17
CA LYS A 354 43.67 19.32 -7.17
C LYS A 354 42.67 20.26 -6.50
N GLU A 355 42.37 21.35 -7.18
CA GLU A 355 41.21 22.18 -6.86
C GLU A 355 39.93 21.46 -7.32
N ILE A 356 38.88 21.42 -6.50
CA ILE A 356 37.71 20.59 -6.75
C ILE A 356 36.48 21.46 -6.99
N LEU A 357 35.81 21.24 -8.12
CA LEU A 357 34.52 21.83 -8.43
C LEU A 357 33.44 20.74 -8.46
N VAL A 358 32.48 20.83 -7.53
CA VAL A 358 31.31 19.94 -7.48
C VAL A 358 30.14 20.61 -8.17
N LEU A 359 29.55 19.92 -9.15
CA LEU A 359 28.36 20.32 -9.85
C LEU A 359 27.16 19.53 -9.33
N GLY A 360 26.18 20.24 -8.76
CA GLY A 360 24.84 19.74 -8.47
C GLY A 360 23.87 20.00 -9.63
N PRO A 361 22.77 19.24 -9.77
CA PRO A 361 21.88 19.33 -10.95
C PRO A 361 20.96 20.57 -10.97
N GLY A 362 21.23 21.60 -10.17
CA GLY A 362 20.40 22.79 -10.00
C GLY A 362 20.29 23.67 -11.25
N SER A 363 19.22 24.46 -11.33
CA SER A 363 18.96 25.36 -12.47
C SER A 363 19.99 26.48 -12.63
N SER A 364 20.81 26.77 -11.60
CA SER A 364 21.92 27.71 -11.68
C SER A 364 23.05 27.25 -12.62
N LEU A 365 23.14 25.96 -12.95
CA LEU A 365 24.07 25.48 -13.98
C LEU A 365 23.80 26.14 -15.34
N ILE A 366 22.53 26.38 -15.66
CA ILE A 366 22.12 27.05 -16.91
C ILE A 366 22.10 28.56 -16.70
N THR A 367 21.42 29.03 -15.65
CA THR A 367 21.19 30.48 -15.47
C THR A 367 22.44 31.26 -15.06
N GLN A 368 23.46 30.61 -14.50
CA GLN A 368 24.75 31.21 -14.13
C GLN A 368 25.94 30.55 -14.83
N ARG A 369 25.71 29.94 -16.00
CA ARG A 369 26.72 29.23 -16.79
C ARG A 369 28.01 30.02 -17.01
N ALA A 370 27.91 31.31 -17.31
CA ALA A 370 29.07 32.15 -17.59
C ALA A 370 30.09 32.20 -16.44
N ILE A 371 29.60 32.28 -15.19
CA ILE A 371 30.45 32.29 -13.99
C ILE A 371 31.17 30.96 -13.81
N ILE A 372 30.47 29.85 -14.09
CA ILE A 372 31.03 28.51 -14.01
C ILE A 372 32.12 28.31 -15.08
N CYS A 373 31.85 28.71 -16.33
CA CYS A 373 32.83 28.61 -17.42
C CYS A 373 34.08 29.43 -17.12
N GLN A 374 33.93 30.68 -16.66
CA GLN A 374 35.06 31.53 -16.29
C GLN A 374 35.92 30.89 -15.19
N TYR A 375 35.28 30.35 -14.14
CA TYR A 375 36.00 29.68 -13.06
C TYR A 375 36.76 28.43 -13.55
N ILE A 376 36.17 27.64 -14.45
CA ILE A 376 36.81 26.46 -15.05
C ILE A 376 38.02 26.87 -15.91
N GLU A 377 37.89 27.94 -16.70
CA GLU A 377 38.97 28.46 -17.55
C GLU A 377 40.13 29.03 -16.73
N GLU A 378 39.86 29.68 -15.60
CA GLU A 378 40.89 30.31 -14.76
C GLU A 378 41.61 29.32 -13.83
N ASN A 379 40.88 28.37 -13.25
CA ASN A 379 41.41 27.54 -12.16
C ASN A 379 41.67 26.09 -12.56
N HIS A 380 41.18 25.66 -13.73
CA HIS A 380 41.29 24.27 -14.22
C HIS A 380 40.98 23.20 -13.15
N PRO A 381 39.83 23.30 -12.46
CA PRO A 381 39.50 22.40 -11.35
C PRO A 381 39.20 20.99 -11.85
N PHE A 382 39.32 20.01 -10.95
CA PHE A 382 38.78 18.67 -11.14
C PHE A 382 37.27 18.68 -10.89
N ILE A 383 36.50 18.33 -11.92
CA ILE A 383 35.05 18.50 -11.94
C ILE A 383 34.35 17.20 -11.53
N ILE A 384 33.54 17.26 -10.47
CA ILE A 384 32.70 16.15 -10.00
C ILE A 384 31.23 16.48 -10.26
N SER A 385 30.52 15.66 -11.03
CA SER A 385 29.07 15.79 -11.19
C SER A 385 28.31 14.84 -10.26
N VAL A 386 27.19 15.31 -9.67
CA VAL A 386 26.40 14.53 -8.70
C VAL A 386 25.05 14.12 -9.27
N ASN A 387 24.85 12.83 -9.49
CA ASN A 387 23.62 12.23 -10.02
C ASN A 387 23.18 12.83 -11.38
N PHE A 388 24.10 13.32 -12.19
CA PHE A 388 23.84 13.68 -13.58
C PHE A 388 25.12 13.68 -14.42
N VAL A 389 24.94 13.62 -15.73
CA VAL A 389 25.97 13.95 -16.72
C VAL A 389 25.39 15.09 -17.55
N GLY A 390 26.12 16.20 -17.66
CA GLY A 390 25.69 17.37 -18.41
C GLY A 390 26.55 17.51 -19.67
N SER A 391 25.93 17.78 -20.82
CA SER A 391 26.68 18.04 -22.06
C SER A 391 27.50 19.33 -22.02
N ASP A 392 27.11 20.28 -21.15
CA ASP A 392 27.69 21.63 -21.12
C ASP A 392 28.99 21.72 -20.31
N PHE A 393 29.25 20.74 -19.44
CA PHE A 393 30.42 20.68 -18.57
C PHE A 393 30.96 19.25 -18.57
N CYS A 394 32.15 19.05 -19.13
CA CYS A 394 32.82 17.75 -19.10
C CYS A 394 33.27 17.46 -17.66
N SER A 395 32.58 16.56 -16.95
CA SER A 395 33.01 16.13 -15.62
C SER A 395 34.12 15.08 -15.71
N ASP A 396 35.14 15.20 -14.86
CA ASP A 396 36.20 14.19 -14.73
C ASP A 396 35.72 12.96 -13.97
N LEU A 397 34.80 13.17 -13.02
CA LEU A 397 34.21 12.13 -12.18
C LEU A 397 32.69 12.33 -12.07
N ALA A 398 31.95 11.24 -12.24
CA ALA A 398 30.51 11.22 -12.01
C ALA A 398 30.19 10.39 -10.76
N PHE A 399 29.55 11.02 -9.78
CA PHE A 399 29.14 10.37 -8.53
C PHE A 399 27.64 10.08 -8.55
N PHE A 400 27.29 8.79 -8.52
CA PHE A 400 25.90 8.34 -8.52
C PHE A 400 25.53 7.60 -7.24
N THR A 401 24.44 8.04 -6.61
CA THR A 401 23.81 7.32 -5.48
C THR A 401 22.36 6.94 -5.77
N SER A 402 21.77 7.53 -6.82
CA SER A 402 20.40 7.26 -7.25
C SER A 402 20.37 6.39 -8.49
N ARG A 403 19.78 5.21 -8.37
CA ARG A 403 19.61 4.29 -9.51
C ARG A 403 18.85 4.92 -10.67
N ARG A 404 17.81 5.71 -10.35
CA ARG A 404 16.97 6.37 -11.37
C ARG A 404 17.80 7.32 -12.21
N ARG A 405 18.65 8.10 -11.54
CA ARG A 405 19.52 9.08 -12.21
C ARG A 405 20.61 8.36 -12.98
N TYR A 406 21.24 7.32 -12.42
CA TYR A 406 22.20 6.52 -13.17
C TYR A 406 21.62 5.96 -14.47
N ASP A 407 20.44 5.31 -14.43
CA ASP A 407 19.82 4.75 -15.63
C ASP A 407 19.50 5.80 -16.70
N GLN A 408 19.18 7.04 -16.29
CA GLN A 408 18.92 8.15 -17.22
C GLN A 408 20.16 8.59 -17.99
N TYR A 409 21.35 8.48 -17.39
CA TYR A 409 22.60 9.01 -17.95
C TYR A 409 23.59 7.90 -18.33
N ARG A 410 23.26 6.62 -18.12
CA ARG A 410 24.22 5.51 -18.30
C ARG A 410 24.80 5.44 -19.72
N ASP A 411 24.02 5.80 -20.72
CA ASP A 411 24.42 5.77 -22.13
C ASP A 411 25.27 7.01 -22.51
N GLU A 412 25.32 8.03 -21.63
CA GLU A 412 26.11 9.26 -21.79
C GLU A 412 27.47 9.19 -21.06
N LEU A 413 27.72 8.14 -20.27
CA LEU A 413 28.97 7.91 -19.53
C LEU A 413 30.07 7.34 -20.43
N MET A 414 30.55 8.12 -21.40
CA MET A 414 31.51 7.60 -22.39
C MET A 414 32.99 7.70 -21.95
N THR A 415 33.36 8.55 -20.99
CA THR A 415 34.79 8.77 -20.60
C THR A 415 35.04 9.19 -19.14
N ASN A 416 34.07 9.13 -18.23
CA ASN A 416 34.20 9.72 -16.88
C ASN A 416 34.55 8.66 -15.83
N LEU A 417 35.33 9.01 -14.81
CA LEU A 417 35.53 8.13 -13.65
C LEU A 417 34.18 7.97 -12.93
N LEU A 418 33.66 6.74 -12.86
CA LEU A 418 32.36 6.48 -12.25
C LEU A 418 32.50 6.01 -10.80
N VAL A 419 32.03 6.82 -9.86
CA VAL A 419 31.94 6.43 -8.44
C VAL A 419 30.48 6.20 -8.09
N ILE A 420 30.17 5.02 -7.55
CA ILE A 420 28.80 4.66 -7.15
C ILE A 420 28.74 4.29 -5.68
N SER A 421 27.58 4.47 -5.05
CA SER A 421 27.33 3.87 -3.74
C SER A 421 26.92 2.39 -3.82
N SER A 422 27.18 1.63 -2.75
CA SER A 422 27.04 0.16 -2.71
C SER A 422 25.65 -0.36 -3.05
N ASN A 423 24.60 0.45 -2.84
CA ASN A 423 23.22 0.18 -3.24
C ASN A 423 22.99 0.08 -4.78
N LEU A 424 24.00 0.40 -5.61
CA LEU A 424 23.94 0.34 -7.07
C LEU A 424 24.74 -0.82 -7.69
N THR A 425 25.47 -1.59 -6.88
CA THR A 425 26.50 -2.55 -7.32
C THR A 425 26.03 -3.64 -8.29
N ASN A 426 24.81 -4.17 -8.12
CA ASN A 426 24.33 -5.30 -8.93
C ASN A 426 24.07 -4.97 -10.40
N ASP A 427 24.16 -3.70 -10.79
CA ASP A 427 23.59 -3.22 -12.04
C ASP A 427 24.47 -2.21 -12.80
N VAL A 428 25.64 -1.91 -12.26
CA VAL A 428 26.61 -1.00 -12.87
C VAL A 428 27.80 -1.84 -13.33
N VAL A 429 28.12 -1.74 -14.62
CA VAL A 429 29.27 -2.42 -15.18
C VAL A 429 30.51 -1.55 -14.95
N ASP A 430 31.52 -2.14 -14.32
CA ASP A 430 32.89 -1.59 -14.18
C ASP A 430 32.98 -0.15 -13.58
N PRO A 431 32.41 0.11 -12.39
CA PRO A 431 32.61 1.38 -11.71
C PRO A 431 34.08 1.54 -11.30
N PHE A 432 34.63 2.76 -11.43
CA PHE A 432 35.97 3.09 -10.94
C PHE A 432 36.10 2.83 -9.43
N ALA A 433 35.08 3.19 -8.65
CA ALA A 433 35.05 2.94 -7.22
C ALA A 433 33.62 2.71 -6.71
N ILE A 434 33.49 1.83 -5.73
CA ILE A 434 32.24 1.56 -5.01
C ILE A 434 32.43 2.01 -3.56
N VAL A 435 31.61 2.95 -3.12
CA VAL A 435 31.65 3.49 -1.74
C VAL A 435 30.46 3.02 -0.93
N ASP A 436 30.65 2.83 0.37
CA ASP A 436 29.61 2.29 1.22
C ASP A 436 28.44 3.27 1.38
N TYR A 437 27.24 2.83 0.97
CA TYR A 437 26.05 3.69 1.00
C TYR A 437 25.71 4.13 2.44
N TYR A 438 25.78 3.20 3.40
CA TYR A 438 25.33 3.45 4.76
C TYR A 438 26.25 4.45 5.47
N ASN A 439 27.56 4.30 5.34
CA ASN A 439 28.56 5.24 5.87
C ASN A 439 28.39 6.66 5.32
N LEU A 440 27.91 6.78 4.08
CA LEU A 440 27.66 8.09 3.46
C LEU A 440 26.27 8.65 3.80
N ALA A 441 25.25 7.81 3.97
CA ALA A 441 23.89 8.26 4.20
C ALA A 441 23.54 8.40 5.69
N CYS A 442 24.14 7.64 6.60
CA CYS A 442 23.78 7.64 8.02
C CYS A 442 24.73 8.47 8.89
N ASP A 443 24.18 9.23 9.84
CA ASP A 443 24.94 9.79 10.98
C ASP A 443 24.15 9.68 12.31
N GLU A 444 24.58 10.39 13.35
CA GLU A 444 23.92 10.44 14.66
C GLU A 444 22.47 10.92 14.61
N SER A 445 22.07 11.64 13.55
CA SER A 445 20.69 12.10 13.30
C SER A 445 19.87 11.09 12.49
N GLY A 446 20.45 9.96 12.10
CA GLY A 446 19.82 8.89 11.33
C GLY A 446 20.19 8.91 9.84
N LEU A 447 19.39 8.19 9.03
CA LEU A 447 19.63 8.00 7.60
C LEU A 447 19.13 9.19 6.77
N TYR A 448 20.06 9.92 6.15
CA TYR A 448 19.81 11.03 5.23
C TYR A 448 20.60 10.88 3.92
N ASP A 449 19.89 10.57 2.84
CA ASP A 449 20.42 10.10 1.56
C ASP A 449 20.44 11.15 0.44
N ASN A 450 20.55 12.43 0.83
CA ASN A 450 20.77 13.50 -0.15
C ASN A 450 22.15 13.32 -0.81
N SER A 451 22.17 13.26 -2.14
CA SER A 451 23.36 12.86 -2.90
C SER A 451 24.51 13.86 -2.81
N MET A 452 24.23 15.15 -2.70
CA MET A 452 25.26 16.17 -2.47
C MET A 452 25.86 16.02 -1.06
N ILE A 453 25.02 15.80 -0.05
CA ILE A 453 25.49 15.57 1.32
C ILE A 453 26.32 14.28 1.42
N MET A 454 25.89 13.20 0.75
CA MET A 454 26.66 11.96 0.68
C MET A 454 28.03 12.16 0.02
N LEU A 455 28.12 12.95 -1.06
CA LEU A 455 29.41 13.27 -1.66
C LEU A 455 30.30 14.09 -0.71
N LEU A 456 29.73 15.12 -0.05
CA LEU A 456 30.50 15.94 0.91
C LEU A 456 31.03 15.10 2.08
N ARG A 457 30.26 14.09 2.56
CA ARG A 457 30.74 13.11 3.54
C ARG A 457 31.89 12.28 2.99
N LEU A 458 31.76 11.77 1.75
CA LEU A 458 32.84 11.01 1.11
C LEU A 458 34.12 11.84 1.05
N LEU A 459 34.03 13.07 0.54
CA LEU A 459 35.14 14.01 0.45
C LEU A 459 35.75 14.32 1.83
N SER A 460 34.92 14.46 2.86
CA SER A 460 35.40 14.64 4.24
C SER A 460 36.12 13.41 4.78
N PHE A 461 35.66 12.19 4.46
CA PHE A 461 36.31 10.94 4.90
C PHE A 461 37.69 10.75 4.26
N ILE A 462 37.87 11.21 3.03
CA ILE A 462 39.17 11.17 2.34
C ILE A 462 40.01 12.43 2.58
N GLU A 463 39.63 13.25 3.56
CA GLU A 463 40.36 14.43 4.04
C GLU A 463 40.52 15.58 3.03
N ILE A 464 39.59 15.70 2.08
CA ILE A 464 39.47 16.92 1.26
C ILE A 464 38.89 18.04 2.12
N ARG A 465 39.59 19.18 2.18
CA ARG A 465 39.26 20.31 3.06
C ARG A 465 38.72 21.53 2.34
N ASP A 466 38.80 21.58 1.02
CA ASP A 466 38.39 22.73 0.21
C ASP A 466 37.62 22.24 -1.00
N VAL A 467 36.39 22.72 -1.16
CA VAL A 467 35.54 22.39 -2.31
C VAL A 467 34.78 23.62 -2.79
N THR A 468 34.76 23.82 -4.09
CA THR A 468 33.87 24.80 -4.74
C THR A 468 32.63 24.07 -5.25
N VAL A 469 31.45 24.65 -5.06
CA VAL A 469 30.16 24.04 -5.42
C VAL A 469 29.37 24.97 -6.32
N ALA A 470 28.87 24.44 -7.43
CA ALA A 470 27.92 25.10 -8.33
C ALA A 470 26.69 24.20 -8.56
N GLY A 471 25.55 24.80 -8.90
CA GLY A 471 24.32 24.03 -9.14
C GLY A 471 23.68 23.42 -7.88
N PHE A 472 24.03 23.92 -6.69
CA PHE A 472 23.44 23.48 -5.42
C PHE A 472 22.51 24.54 -4.82
N ASP A 473 21.38 24.73 -5.49
CA ASP A 473 20.60 25.97 -5.42
C ASP A 473 19.65 26.04 -4.21
N GLY A 474 19.14 24.91 -3.74
CA GLY A 474 17.96 24.85 -2.88
C GLY A 474 16.66 24.62 -3.64
N PHE A 475 15.67 24.07 -2.94
CA PHE A 475 14.35 23.79 -3.50
C PHE A 475 13.46 25.04 -3.46
N ASP A 476 12.68 25.22 -4.51
CA ASP A 476 11.72 26.30 -4.69
C ASP A 476 10.47 25.79 -5.41
N LYS A 477 9.28 26.04 -4.85
CA LYS A 477 8.01 25.61 -5.45
C LYS A 477 7.62 26.48 -6.66
N SER A 478 8.19 27.67 -6.79
CA SER A 478 7.82 28.65 -7.81
C SER A 478 8.58 28.53 -9.13
N LYS A 479 9.66 27.73 -9.17
CA LYS A 479 10.54 27.60 -10.33
C LYS A 479 11.08 26.18 -10.51
N PRO A 480 11.59 25.82 -11.69
CA PRO A 480 12.27 24.55 -11.90
C PRO A 480 13.50 24.42 -11.00
N ASN A 481 13.60 23.31 -10.28
CA ASN A 481 14.72 23.05 -9.36
C ASN A 481 15.92 22.40 -10.07
N TYR A 482 15.73 21.80 -11.25
CA TYR A 482 16.77 21.05 -11.95
C TYR A 482 17.01 21.60 -13.35
N ALA A 483 18.29 21.66 -13.77
CA ALA A 483 18.71 22.16 -15.08
C ALA A 483 18.28 21.26 -16.25
N TYR A 484 18.35 19.93 -16.07
CA TYR A 484 18.26 18.97 -17.19
C TYR A 484 17.07 17.99 -17.10
N GLU A 485 16.10 18.22 -16.21
CA GLU A 485 14.93 17.33 -16.12
C GLU A 485 13.85 17.69 -17.16
N LYS A 486 13.63 16.79 -18.12
CA LYS A 486 12.65 16.98 -19.20
C LYS A 486 11.19 16.71 -18.81
N HIS A 487 10.90 16.03 -17.69
CA HIS A 487 9.54 15.52 -17.41
C HIS A 487 9.08 15.48 -15.95
N TYR A 488 9.72 16.20 -15.00
CA TYR A 488 9.31 16.11 -13.60
C TYR A 488 9.15 17.48 -12.93
N LYS A 489 7.95 17.72 -12.38
CA LYS A 489 7.70 18.76 -11.37
C LYS A 489 7.87 18.08 -10.02
N ASP A 490 9.05 18.22 -9.41
CA ASP A 490 9.28 17.68 -8.06
C ASP A 490 8.57 18.56 -7.03
N ASN A 491 7.26 18.33 -6.86
CA ASN A 491 6.42 19.06 -5.90
C ASN A 491 6.55 18.51 -4.46
N LYS A 492 7.42 17.52 -4.22
CA LYS A 492 7.56 16.87 -2.90
C LYS A 492 8.52 17.59 -1.94
N HIS A 493 9.40 18.45 -2.44
CA HIS A 493 10.39 19.12 -1.60
C HIS A 493 9.79 20.35 -0.89
N THR A 494 9.98 20.43 0.43
CA THR A 494 9.45 21.49 1.31
C THR A 494 10.55 22.44 1.77
N GLU A 495 10.18 23.57 2.39
CA GLU A 495 11.14 24.47 3.04
C GLU A 495 11.95 23.75 4.13
N ASP A 496 11.37 22.75 4.80
CA ASP A 496 12.03 21.94 5.83
C ASP A 496 13.28 21.21 5.30
N GLU A 497 13.25 20.81 4.02
CA GLU A 497 14.37 20.13 3.40
C GLU A 497 15.55 21.08 3.15
N ASN A 498 15.26 22.34 2.80
CA ASN A 498 16.30 23.35 2.70
C ASN A 498 16.96 23.61 4.06
N CYS A 499 16.16 23.70 5.14
CA CYS A 499 16.67 23.83 6.50
C CYS A 499 17.56 22.65 6.91
N THR A 500 17.12 21.43 6.60
CA THR A 500 17.88 20.21 6.89
C THR A 500 19.23 20.21 6.18
N ILE A 501 19.26 20.54 4.90
CA ILE A 501 20.50 20.61 4.11
C ILE A 501 21.44 21.69 4.65
N SER A 502 20.93 22.87 5.00
CA SER A 502 21.72 23.95 5.61
C SER A 502 22.40 23.49 6.91
N ASN A 503 21.69 22.77 7.77
CA ASN A 503 22.26 22.22 9.01
C ASN A 503 23.40 21.22 8.71
N TYR A 504 23.27 20.41 7.66
CA TYR A 504 24.34 19.52 7.24
C TYR A 504 25.56 20.27 6.73
N ILE A 505 25.36 21.31 5.90
CA ILE A 505 26.46 22.15 5.41
C ILE A 505 27.19 22.82 6.58
N GLU A 506 26.46 23.31 7.58
CA GLU A 506 27.04 23.87 8.80
C GLU A 506 27.85 22.84 9.59
N LYS A 507 27.37 21.59 9.73
CA LYS A 507 28.16 20.50 10.34
C LYS A 507 29.48 20.25 9.59
N PHE A 508 29.49 20.32 8.25
CA PHE A 508 30.73 20.16 7.45
C PHE A 508 31.71 21.32 7.60
N SER A 509 31.24 22.53 7.94
CA SER A 509 32.11 23.72 8.07
C SER A 509 33.28 23.53 9.05
N SER A 510 33.13 22.64 10.02
CA SER A 510 34.19 22.27 10.98
C SER A 510 35.32 21.41 10.37
N LYS A 511 35.06 20.73 9.25
CA LYS A 511 35.98 19.78 8.59
C LYS A 511 36.37 20.18 7.18
N MET A 512 35.56 21.00 6.51
CA MET A 512 35.68 21.35 5.10
C MET A 512 35.16 22.77 4.83
N ARG A 513 35.93 23.54 4.07
CA ARG A 513 35.52 24.84 3.51
C ARG A 513 34.76 24.60 2.21
N ILE A 514 33.49 25.03 2.21
CA ILE A 514 32.58 24.88 1.07
C ILE A 514 32.34 26.27 0.46
N HIS A 515 32.84 26.48 -0.75
CA HIS A 515 32.71 27.74 -1.49
C HIS A 515 31.60 27.63 -2.53
N PHE A 516 30.51 28.37 -2.36
CA PHE A 516 29.42 28.38 -3.35
C PHE A 516 29.72 29.36 -4.49
N LEU A 517 29.91 28.84 -5.69
CA LEU A 517 30.16 29.61 -6.91
C LEU A 517 28.88 30.19 -7.50
N THR A 518 27.76 29.46 -7.40
CA THR A 518 26.44 29.90 -7.83
C THR A 518 25.54 30.25 -6.64
N LYS A 519 24.41 30.93 -6.91
CA LYS A 519 23.44 31.30 -5.88
C LYS A 519 22.88 30.04 -5.20
N THR A 520 22.86 30.05 -3.88
CA THR A 520 22.34 28.97 -3.05
C THR A 520 21.46 29.50 -1.92
N LYS A 521 20.46 28.71 -1.52
CA LYS A 521 19.65 28.97 -0.31
C LYS A 521 20.33 28.50 0.98
N TYR A 522 21.46 27.80 0.90
CA TYR A 522 22.10 27.19 2.08
C TYR A 522 23.16 28.08 2.74
N LYS A 523 23.37 29.29 2.22
CA LYS A 523 24.25 30.30 2.80
C LYS A 523 23.47 31.09 3.86
N ARG A 524 23.93 31.06 5.10
CA ARG A 524 23.54 32.04 6.12
C ARG A 524 24.54 33.18 6.15
#